data_AF-A0A7M1S1S1-F1
#
_entry.id   AF-A0A7M1S1S1-F1
#
_cell.length_a   1.000
_cell.length_b   1.000
_cell.length_c   1.000
_cell.angle_alpha   90.00
_cell.angle_beta   90.00
_cell.angle_gamma   90.00
#
_symmetry.space_group_name_H-M   'P 1'
#
loop_
_entity.id
_entity.type
_entity.pdbx_description
1 polymer ?
#
loop_
_entity_poly.entity_id
_entity_poly.type
_entity_poly.pdbx_seq_one_letter_code
_entity_poly.pdbx_strand_id
1 'polypeptide(L)'
;MGFFSSLFSNKAKVSYDQKVLEYITIFKDASLAMVTKDLIKSDDNKMKMYMYFFGVIDYVAQHNNISDSETIAILKAFLMNELNVPSDKVRYIANELMDNTTNEYYMEYMVIGGNAISAWANGDSFAPMKLLDILNPISKDI
;
A
#
# COMPACT_ATOMS: atom_id res chain seq x y z
N MET A 1 -37.54 -23.80 -19.19
CA MET A 1 -37.60 -22.33 -19.30
C MET A 1 -37.88 -21.75 -17.94
N GLY A 2 -37.04 -20.82 -17.50
CA GLY A 2 -37.22 -20.00 -16.31
C GLY A 2 -36.27 -18.81 -16.44
N PHE A 3 -36.51 -17.98 -17.45
CA PHE A 3 -35.61 -16.95 -17.98
C PHE A 3 -35.49 -15.69 -17.09
N PHE A 4 -35.95 -15.71 -15.84
CA PHE A 4 -36.08 -14.51 -15.00
C PHE A 4 -35.81 -14.71 -13.50
N SER A 5 -35.03 -15.72 -13.09
CA SER A 5 -34.57 -15.82 -11.69
C SER A 5 -33.18 -15.21 -11.44
N SER A 6 -32.45 -14.79 -12.50
CA SER A 6 -31.08 -14.26 -12.38
C SER A 6 -30.98 -12.73 -12.27
N LEU A 7 -32.10 -11.99 -12.26
CA LEU A 7 -32.10 -10.52 -12.32
C LEU A 7 -32.30 -9.81 -10.96
N PHE A 8 -32.49 -10.55 -9.86
CA PHE A 8 -32.74 -9.94 -8.54
C PHE A 8 -31.85 -10.48 -7.42
N SER A 9 -30.57 -10.72 -7.72
CA SER A 9 -29.52 -10.78 -6.69
C SER A 9 -28.49 -9.67 -6.91
N ASN A 10 -28.96 -8.44 -7.15
CA ASN A 10 -28.14 -7.24 -7.01
C ASN A 10 -28.08 -6.81 -5.53
N LYS A 11 -27.60 -7.70 -4.66
CA LYS A 11 -26.77 -7.19 -3.57
C LYS A 11 -25.51 -6.73 -4.28
N ALA A 12 -25.32 -5.42 -4.39
CA ALA A 12 -24.08 -4.86 -4.89
C ALA A 12 -22.95 -5.64 -4.23
N LYS A 13 -22.20 -6.39 -5.03
CA LYS A 13 -20.94 -6.96 -4.63
C LYS A 13 -20.12 -5.71 -4.33
N VAL A 14 -20.08 -5.28 -3.06
CA VAL A 14 -19.06 -4.33 -2.61
C VAL A 14 -17.79 -4.96 -3.13
N SER A 15 -17.18 -4.36 -4.15
CA SER A 15 -16.06 -5.00 -4.83
C SER A 15 -15.07 -5.36 -3.73
N TYR A 16 -14.50 -6.57 -3.74
CA TYR A 16 -13.50 -6.95 -2.72
C TYR A 16 -12.43 -5.85 -2.59
N ASP A 17 -12.15 -5.16 -3.72
CA ASP A 17 -11.35 -3.95 -3.87
C ASP A 17 -11.69 -2.81 -2.90
N GLN A 18 -12.97 -2.53 -2.62
CA GLN A 18 -13.37 -1.39 -1.78
C GLN A 18 -13.03 -1.59 -0.30
N LYS A 19 -13.25 -2.80 0.23
CA LYS A 19 -12.91 -3.11 1.63
C LYS A 19 -11.39 -3.22 1.83
N VAL A 20 -10.71 -3.77 0.83
CA VAL A 20 -9.25 -3.85 0.79
C VAL A 20 -8.64 -2.46 0.77
N LEU A 21 -9.13 -1.58 -0.12
CA LEU A 21 -8.70 -0.18 -0.17
C LEU A 21 -9.01 0.55 1.13
N GLU A 22 -10.20 0.39 1.71
CA GLU A 22 -10.55 1.01 3.00
C GLU A 22 -9.60 0.61 4.12
N TYR A 23 -9.27 -0.68 4.24
CA TYR A 23 -8.31 -1.17 5.23
C TYR A 23 -6.89 -0.59 5.01
N ILE A 24 -6.43 -0.57 3.76
CA ILE A 24 -5.13 0.01 3.39
C ILE A 24 -5.11 1.53 3.65
N THR A 25 -6.22 2.23 3.39
CA THR A 25 -6.35 3.67 3.63
C THR A 25 -6.25 3.99 5.12
N ILE A 26 -6.91 3.22 6.00
CA ILE A 26 -6.80 3.41 7.45
C ILE A 26 -5.35 3.17 7.91
N PHE A 27 -4.68 2.13 7.38
CA PHE A 27 -3.28 1.88 7.70
C PHE A 27 -2.39 3.05 7.28
N LYS A 28 -2.58 3.54 6.05
CA LYS A 28 -1.85 4.67 5.48
C LYS A 28 -2.03 5.92 6.31
N ASP A 29 -3.25 6.23 6.74
CA ASP A 29 -3.52 7.40 7.58
C ASP A 29 -2.80 7.28 8.93
N ALA A 30 -2.80 6.09 9.54
CA ALA A 30 -2.04 5.83 10.76
C ALA A 30 -0.53 5.95 10.56
N SER A 31 0.01 5.41 9.46
CA SER A 31 1.44 5.50 9.13
C SER A 31 1.89 6.94 8.86
N LEU A 32 1.07 7.74 8.17
CA LEU A 32 1.40 9.10 7.80
C LEU A 32 1.11 10.14 8.89
N ALA A 33 0.29 9.79 9.91
CA ALA A 33 -0.06 10.71 11.00
C ALA A 33 1.16 11.30 11.72
N MET A 34 2.29 10.59 11.74
CA MET A 34 3.53 11.01 12.41
C MET A 34 4.66 11.39 11.43
N VAL A 35 4.43 11.27 10.13
CA VAL A 35 5.43 11.61 9.10
C VAL A 35 5.29 13.08 8.74
N THR A 36 6.32 13.87 9.03
CA THR A 36 6.32 15.30 8.67
C THR A 36 6.54 15.48 7.18
N LYS A 37 6.02 16.57 6.61
CA LYS A 37 6.21 16.92 5.19
C LYS A 37 7.68 17.05 4.80
N ASP A 38 8.56 17.40 5.73
CA ASP A 38 9.99 17.55 5.47
C ASP A 38 10.67 16.20 5.21
N LEU A 39 10.25 15.13 5.90
CA LEU A 39 10.79 13.79 5.70
C LEU A 39 10.50 13.25 4.30
N ILE A 40 9.39 13.66 3.68
CA ILE A 40 8.98 13.22 2.33
C ILE A 40 9.38 14.21 1.22
N LYS A 41 10.27 15.18 1.48
CA LYS A 41 10.79 16.08 0.43
C LYS A 41 11.82 15.39 -0.46
N SER A 42 12.66 14.53 0.11
CA SER A 42 13.67 13.77 -0.63
C SER A 42 13.01 12.70 -1.51
N ASP A 43 13.46 12.57 -2.75
CA ASP A 43 12.94 11.56 -3.67
C ASP A 43 13.28 10.13 -3.21
N ASP A 44 14.42 9.92 -2.55
CA ASP A 44 14.76 8.64 -1.91
C ASP A 44 13.75 8.29 -0.80
N ASN A 45 13.42 9.25 0.07
CA ASN A 45 12.42 9.02 1.12
C ASN A 45 11.01 8.81 0.55
N LYS A 46 10.64 9.48 -0.54
CA LYS A 46 9.39 9.18 -1.24
C LYS A 46 9.39 7.76 -1.79
N MET A 47 10.49 7.33 -2.41
CA MET A 47 10.61 5.97 -2.95
C MET A 47 10.52 4.92 -1.84
N LYS A 48 11.20 5.13 -0.71
CA LYS A 48 11.06 4.29 0.50
C LYS A 48 9.63 4.17 0.98
N MET A 49 8.92 5.30 1.07
CA MET A 49 7.50 5.35 1.44
C MET A 49 6.62 4.60 0.44
N TYR A 50 6.86 4.77 -0.87
CA TYR A 50 6.10 4.07 -1.90
C TYR A 50 6.37 2.56 -1.87
N MET A 51 7.63 2.13 -1.70
CA MET A 51 7.98 0.71 -1.53
C MET A 51 7.34 0.11 -0.29
N TYR A 52 7.35 0.84 0.83
CA TYR A 52 6.65 0.45 2.06
C TYR A 52 5.15 0.19 1.80
N PHE A 53 4.45 1.15 1.20
CA PHE A 53 3.02 0.95 0.89
C PHE A 53 2.78 -0.08 -0.21
N PHE A 54 3.73 -0.29 -1.12
CA PHE A 54 3.61 -1.37 -2.08
C PHE A 54 3.63 -2.74 -1.39
N GLY A 55 4.51 -2.95 -0.41
CA GLY A 55 4.53 -4.17 0.39
C GLY A 55 3.26 -4.37 1.22
N VAL A 56 2.67 -3.28 1.71
CA VAL A 56 1.36 -3.30 2.36
C VAL A 56 0.27 -3.81 1.41
N ILE A 57 0.22 -3.27 0.19
CA ILE A 57 -0.76 -3.66 -0.83
C ILE A 57 -0.55 -5.11 -1.26
N ASP A 58 0.69 -5.51 -1.50
CA ASP A 58 1.06 -6.88 -1.88
C ASP A 58 0.65 -7.89 -0.80
N TYR A 59 0.93 -7.61 0.47
CA TYR A 59 0.50 -8.46 1.58
C TYR A 59 -1.03 -8.65 1.58
N VAL A 60 -1.80 -7.56 1.49
CA VAL A 60 -3.26 -7.63 1.51
C VAL A 60 -3.80 -8.36 0.29
N ALA A 61 -3.21 -8.14 -0.88
CA ALA A 61 -3.57 -8.83 -2.11
C ALA A 61 -3.37 -10.35 -2.00
N GLN A 62 -2.22 -10.79 -1.52
CA GLN A 62 -1.91 -12.21 -1.30
C GLN A 62 -2.89 -12.86 -0.31
N HIS A 63 -3.21 -12.17 0.80
CA HIS A 63 -4.15 -12.68 1.81
C HIS A 63 -5.60 -12.79 1.30
N ASN A 64 -5.95 -12.00 0.27
CA ASN A 64 -7.29 -12.00 -0.32
C ASN A 64 -7.35 -12.75 -1.66
N ASN A 65 -6.27 -13.44 -2.08
CA ASN A 65 -6.16 -14.13 -3.37
C ASN A 65 -6.47 -13.21 -4.57
N ILE A 66 -6.02 -11.95 -4.51
CA ILE A 66 -6.13 -10.98 -5.60
C ILE A 66 -5.04 -11.27 -6.63
N SER A 67 -5.36 -11.18 -7.92
CA SER A 67 -4.39 -11.45 -8.98
C SER A 67 -3.37 -10.33 -9.13
N ASP A 68 -2.17 -10.62 -9.66
CA ASP A 68 -1.10 -9.62 -9.85
C ASP A 68 -1.57 -8.41 -10.67
N SER A 69 -2.41 -8.62 -11.68
CA SER A 69 -2.94 -7.53 -12.51
C SER A 69 -3.88 -6.60 -11.73
N GLU A 70 -4.69 -7.17 -10.84
CA GLU A 70 -5.56 -6.42 -9.92
C GLU A 70 -4.73 -5.72 -8.82
N THR A 71 -3.70 -6.37 -8.29
CA THR A 71 -2.75 -5.76 -7.34
C THR A 71 -2.09 -4.52 -7.93
N ILE A 72 -1.65 -4.58 -9.20
CA ILE A 72 -1.09 -3.42 -9.91
C ILE A 72 -2.16 -2.32 -10.11
N ALA A 73 -3.42 -2.70 -10.35
CA ALA A 73 -4.52 -1.73 -10.45
C ALA A 73 -4.78 -1.03 -9.11
N ILE A 74 -4.78 -1.78 -8.01
CA ILE A 74 -4.90 -1.26 -6.63
C ILE A 74 -3.73 -0.33 -6.32
N LEU A 75 -2.49 -0.71 -6.66
CA LEU A 75 -1.31 0.14 -6.48
C LEU A 75 -1.45 1.48 -7.21
N LYS A 76 -1.86 1.46 -8.48
CA LYS A 76 -2.06 2.69 -9.26
C LYS A 76 -3.17 3.56 -8.68
N ALA A 77 -4.29 2.96 -8.27
CA ALA A 77 -5.39 3.66 -7.63
C ALA A 77 -4.96 4.28 -6.29
N PHE A 78 -4.19 3.55 -5.48
CA PHE A 78 -3.65 4.03 -4.22
C PHE A 78 -2.68 5.21 -4.42
N LEU A 79 -1.73 5.11 -5.35
CA LEU A 79 -0.82 6.21 -5.68
C LEU A 79 -1.60 7.48 -6.07
N MET A 80 -2.60 7.33 -6.94
CA MET A 80 -3.38 8.46 -7.44
C MET A 80 -4.29 9.08 -6.38
N ASN A 81 -5.06 8.25 -5.68
CA ASN A 81 -6.16 8.71 -4.82
C ASN A 81 -5.72 8.95 -3.37
N GLU A 82 -4.82 8.13 -2.85
CA GLU A 82 -4.42 8.17 -1.44
C GLU A 82 -3.14 8.96 -1.22
N LEU A 83 -2.21 8.89 -2.18
CA LEU A 83 -0.93 9.61 -2.12
C LEU A 83 -0.87 10.85 -3.03
N ASN A 84 -1.98 11.18 -3.71
CA ASN A 84 -2.11 12.36 -4.59
C ASN A 84 -1.01 12.45 -5.67
N VAL A 85 -0.54 11.31 -6.17
CA VAL A 85 0.42 11.26 -7.27
C VAL A 85 -0.27 11.71 -8.56
N PRO A 86 0.31 12.67 -9.32
CA PRO A 86 -0.24 13.12 -10.60
C PRO A 86 -0.45 11.95 -11.57
N SER A 87 -1.61 11.92 -12.24
CA SER A 87 -2.03 10.80 -13.10
C SER A 87 -1.03 10.47 -14.21
N ASP A 88 -0.33 11.49 -14.73
CA ASP A 88 0.71 11.37 -15.74
C ASP A 88 1.98 10.66 -15.21
N LYS A 89 2.21 10.67 -13.89
CA LYS A 89 3.35 10.04 -13.23
C LYS A 89 3.05 8.68 -12.62
N VAL A 90 1.78 8.37 -12.34
CA VAL A 90 1.38 7.11 -11.69
C VAL A 90 1.93 5.88 -12.42
N ARG A 91 1.85 5.86 -13.76
CA ARG A 91 2.36 4.74 -14.56
C ARG A 91 3.87 4.57 -14.42
N TYR A 92 4.61 5.68 -14.44
CA TYR A 92 6.06 5.66 -14.32
C TYR A 92 6.49 5.16 -12.93
N ILE A 93 5.91 5.72 -11.87
CA ILE A 93 6.21 5.32 -10.49
C ILE A 93 5.84 3.85 -10.27
N ALA A 94 4.66 3.40 -10.72
CA ALA A 94 4.27 2.00 -10.57
C ALA A 94 5.27 1.04 -11.24
N ASN A 95 5.79 1.39 -12.43
CA ASN A 95 6.83 0.58 -13.08
C ASN A 95 8.14 0.60 -12.30
N GLU A 96 8.57 1.77 -11.81
CA GLU A 96 9.79 1.93 -11.02
C GLU A 96 9.73 1.11 -9.72
N LEU A 97 8.56 1.03 -9.07
CA LEU A 97 8.34 0.17 -7.91
C LEU A 97 8.51 -1.31 -8.27
N MET A 98 7.96 -1.75 -9.40
CA MET A 98 8.13 -3.13 -9.88
C MET A 98 9.59 -3.46 -10.16
N ASP A 99 10.33 -2.56 -10.82
CA ASP A 99 11.76 -2.77 -11.10
C ASP A 99 12.57 -2.85 -9.79
N ASN A 100 12.23 -2.00 -8.82
CA ASN A 100 12.86 -1.98 -7.49
C ASN A 100 12.54 -3.19 -6.62
N THR A 101 11.58 -4.05 -6.96
CA THR A 101 11.38 -5.33 -6.25
C THR A 101 12.56 -6.29 -6.38
N THR A 102 13.43 -6.08 -7.37
CA THR A 102 14.66 -6.86 -7.56
C THR A 102 15.90 -6.17 -6.99
N ASN A 103 15.76 -4.94 -6.49
CA ASN A 103 16.83 -4.17 -5.88
C ASN A 103 16.84 -4.40 -4.36
N GLU A 104 17.89 -5.03 -3.84
CA GLU A 104 18.02 -5.38 -2.42
C GLU A 104 17.79 -4.18 -1.47
N TYR A 105 18.27 -2.99 -1.84
CA TYR A 105 18.11 -1.79 -1.02
C TYR A 105 16.64 -1.38 -0.86
N TYR A 106 15.88 -1.35 -1.96
CA TYR A 106 14.49 -0.90 -1.92
C TYR A 106 13.50 -2.01 -1.53
N MET A 107 13.84 -3.26 -1.82
CA MET A 107 13.06 -4.45 -1.46
C MET A 107 12.89 -4.55 0.07
N GLU A 108 13.88 -4.15 0.86
CA GLU A 108 13.79 -4.14 2.32
C GLU A 108 12.56 -3.34 2.80
N TYR A 109 12.32 -2.16 2.23
CA TYR A 109 11.20 -1.31 2.65
C TYR A 109 9.84 -1.91 2.30
N MET A 110 9.75 -2.62 1.17
CA MET A 110 8.57 -3.41 0.81
C MET A 110 8.31 -4.52 1.84
N VAL A 111 9.34 -5.27 2.21
CA VAL A 111 9.23 -6.32 3.23
C VAL A 111 8.80 -5.73 4.59
N ILE A 112 9.37 -4.60 5.00
CA ILE A 112 8.98 -3.92 6.24
C ILE A 112 7.50 -3.50 6.19
N GLY A 113 7.02 -2.99 5.05
CA GLY A 113 5.62 -2.62 4.84
C GLY A 113 4.66 -3.79 5.00
N GLY A 114 4.93 -4.90 4.31
CA GLY A 114 4.12 -6.12 4.42
C GLY A 114 4.08 -6.68 5.84
N ASN A 115 5.24 -6.70 6.53
CA ASN A 115 5.32 -7.13 7.92
C ASN A 115 4.56 -6.20 8.88
N ALA A 116 4.57 -4.89 8.62
CA ALA A 116 3.89 -3.92 9.46
C ALA A 116 2.35 -4.08 9.37
N ILE A 117 1.78 -4.23 8.17
CA ILE A 117 0.33 -4.45 8.07
C ILE A 117 -0.09 -5.83 8.61
N SER A 118 0.78 -6.84 8.51
CA SER A 118 0.59 -8.14 9.16
C SER A 118 0.54 -8.00 10.69
N ALA A 119 1.50 -7.30 11.29
CA ALA A 119 1.52 -7.05 12.74
C ALA A 119 0.28 -6.27 13.20
N TRP A 120 -0.14 -5.27 12.42
CA TRP A 120 -1.35 -4.50 12.70
C TRP A 120 -2.61 -5.37 12.64
N ALA A 121 -2.73 -6.24 11.63
CA ALA A 121 -3.83 -7.21 11.52
C ALA A 121 -3.90 -8.16 12.73
N ASN A 122 -2.76 -8.42 13.37
CA ASN A 122 -2.64 -9.24 14.59
C ASN A 122 -2.77 -8.43 15.90
N GLY A 123 -3.11 -7.14 15.82
CA GLY A 123 -3.43 -6.30 16.97
C GLY A 123 -2.31 -5.37 17.46
N ASP A 124 -1.17 -5.30 16.78
CA ASP A 124 -0.13 -4.31 17.11
C ASP A 124 -0.50 -2.92 16.61
N SER A 125 -1.02 -2.08 17.50
CA SER A 125 -1.41 -0.70 17.19
C SER A 125 -0.24 0.22 16.82
N PHE A 126 1.01 -0.17 17.10
CA PHE A 126 2.20 0.64 16.83
C PHE A 126 2.89 0.27 15.52
N ALA A 127 2.49 -0.82 14.87
CA ALA A 127 3.08 -1.26 13.60
C ALA A 127 3.12 -0.19 12.48
N PRO A 128 2.10 0.70 12.33
CA PRO A 128 2.16 1.78 11.33
C PRO A 128 3.35 2.75 11.51
N MET A 129 3.89 2.89 12.74
CA MET A 129 5.03 3.78 13.03
C MET A 129 6.34 3.34 12.36
N LYS A 130 6.41 2.10 11.85
CA LYS A 130 7.60 1.61 11.13
C LYS A 130 7.96 2.45 9.91
N LEU A 131 6.98 3.13 9.30
CA LEU A 131 7.27 4.08 8.25
C LEU A 131 8.13 5.26 8.75
N LEU A 132 7.85 5.78 9.95
CA LEU A 132 8.64 6.88 10.52
C LEU A 132 10.09 6.44 10.79
N ASP A 133 10.29 5.22 11.32
CA ASP A 133 11.62 4.64 11.56
C ASP A 133 12.44 4.56 10.26
N ILE A 134 11.79 4.27 9.13
CA ILE A 134 12.42 4.21 7.80
C ILE A 134 12.81 5.61 7.30
N LEU A 135 11.91 6.58 7.42
CA LEU A 135 12.08 7.91 6.83
C LEU A 135 12.94 8.84 7.67
N ASN A 136 12.95 8.59 8.98
CA ASN A 136 13.78 9.27 9.96
C ASN A 136 14.49 8.22 10.81
N PRO A 137 15.52 7.56 10.28
CA PRO A 137 16.34 6.69 11.09
C PRO A 137 17.00 7.59 12.13
N ILE A 138 16.42 7.64 13.34
CA ILE A 138 17.13 8.16 14.51
C ILE A 138 18.42 7.36 14.51
N SER A 139 19.56 8.02 14.31
CA SER A 139 20.85 7.39 14.34
C SER A 139 20.88 6.50 15.58
N LYS A 140 20.89 5.18 15.39
CA LYS A 140 21.12 4.20 16.46
C LYS A 140 22.59 4.25 16.90
N ASP A 141 23.16 5.44 16.95
CA ASP A 141 24.47 5.76 17.47
C ASP A 141 24.25 6.41 18.84
N ILE A 142 23.96 5.56 19.83
CA ILE A 142 24.31 5.78 21.24
C ILE A 142 25.07 4.55 21.69
#